data_AF-A0AAJ6VX15-F1
#
_entry.id   AF-A0AAJ6VX15-F1
#
_cell.length_a   1.000
_cell.length_b   1.000
_cell.length_c   1.000
_cell.angle_alpha   90.00
_cell.angle_beta   90.00
_cell.angle_gamma   90.00
#
_symmetry.space_group_name_H-M   'P 1'
#
loop_
_entity.id
_entity.type
_entity.pdbx_description
1 polymer ?
#
loop_
_entity_poly.entity_id
_entity_poly.type
_entity_poly.pdbx_seq_one_letter_code
_entity_poly.pdbx_strand_id
1 'polypeptide(L)'
;MTKLLQWVVASGVVAAIWGAVLSQYWFKLTESQERQVLLFPIYFMALFALFAGTVIMWRVFSFNNCDTAASELRQEIQDAKIDLEARGFVMHYDDDEEDDDDYDEENEDDQ
;
A
#
# COMPACT_ATOMS: atom_id res chain seq x y z
N MET A 1 -19.62 -18.09 5.25
CA MET A 1 -18.31 -18.68 5.63
C MET A 1 -17.26 -17.58 5.55
N THR A 2 -16.63 -17.22 6.67
CA THR A 2 -15.67 -16.11 6.70
C THR A 2 -14.40 -16.51 5.94
N LYS A 3 -13.92 -15.64 5.04
CA LYS A 3 -12.69 -15.88 4.25
C LYS A 3 -11.48 -16.17 5.15
N LEU A 4 -11.46 -15.59 6.34
CA LEU A 4 -10.44 -15.82 7.36
C LEU A 4 -10.35 -17.31 7.75
N LEU A 5 -11.48 -17.97 8.03
CA LEU A 5 -11.48 -19.38 8.40
C LEU A 5 -10.94 -20.25 7.27
N GLN A 6 -11.27 -19.93 6.02
CA GLN A 6 -10.77 -20.63 4.83
C GLN A 6 -9.23 -20.55 4.76
N TRP A 7 -8.66 -19.36 4.96
CA TRP A 7 -7.21 -19.17 4.94
C TRP A 7 -6.50 -19.82 6.12
N VAL A 8 -7.09 -19.79 7.32
CA VAL A 8 -6.55 -20.45 8.52
C VAL A 8 -6.55 -21.97 8.37
N VAL A 9 -7.62 -22.56 7.82
CA VAL A 9 -7.67 -24.00 7.56
C VAL A 9 -6.66 -24.39 6.48
N ALA A 10 -6.59 -23.61 5.39
CA ALA A 10 -5.62 -23.86 4.32
C ALA A 10 -4.17 -23.80 4.83
N SER A 11 -3.82 -22.78 5.61
CA SER A 11 -2.47 -22.67 6.20
C SER A 11 -2.19 -23.79 7.21
N GLY A 12 -3.19 -24.19 8.00
CA GLY A 12 -3.10 -25.32 8.92
C GLY A 12 -2.79 -26.65 8.21
N VAL A 13 -3.43 -26.92 7.07
CA VAL A 13 -3.15 -28.12 6.26
C VAL A 13 -1.72 -28.09 5.72
N VAL A 14 -1.27 -26.94 5.19
CA VAL A 14 0.11 -26.79 4.70
C VAL A 14 1.13 -27.00 5.83
N ALA A 15 0.88 -26.42 7.01
CA ALA A 15 1.73 -26.61 8.19
C ALA A 15 1.76 -28.07 8.66
N ALA A 16 0.63 -28.77 8.62
CA ALA A 16 0.54 -30.18 8.96
C ALA A 16 1.34 -31.06 7.98
N ILE A 17 1.26 -30.79 6.68
CA ILE A 17 2.06 -31.47 5.65
C ILE A 17 3.55 -31.23 5.89
N TRP A 18 3.95 -29.98 6.14
CA TRP A 18 5.35 -29.65 6.44
C TRP A 18 5.87 -30.37 7.70
N GLY A 19 5.09 -30.39 8.77
CA GLY A 19 5.42 -31.15 9.99
C GLY A 19 5.51 -32.66 9.75
N ALA A 20 4.65 -33.22 8.90
CA ALA A 20 4.71 -34.63 8.52
C ALA A 20 5.98 -34.97 7.71
N VAL A 21 6.45 -34.05 6.86
CA VAL A 21 7.73 -34.19 6.13
C VAL A 21 8.92 -34.12 7.10
N LEU A 22 8.89 -33.21 8.09
CA LEU A 22 9.92 -33.11 9.14
C LEU A 22 10.03 -34.38 9.99
N SER A 23 8.90 -35.04 10.27
CA SER A 23 8.86 -36.30 11.03
C SER A 23 9.53 -37.48 10.29
N GLN A 24 9.93 -37.30 9.02
CA GLN A 24 10.48 -38.34 8.14
C GLN A 24 9.61 -39.61 8.06
N TYR A 25 8.32 -39.50 8.41
CA TYR A 25 7.43 -40.65 8.56
C TYR A 25 7.22 -41.40 7.24
N TRP A 26 7.22 -40.66 6.12
CA TRP A 26 6.97 -41.20 4.78
C TRP A 26 8.23 -41.27 3.91
N PHE A 27 9.25 -40.44 4.19
CA PHE A 27 10.45 -40.30 3.36
C PHE A 27 11.68 -40.19 4.26
N LYS A 28 12.70 -41.02 3.99
CA LYS A 28 14.03 -40.85 4.58
C LYS A 28 14.74 -39.72 3.86
N LEU A 29 14.91 -38.59 4.55
CA LEU A 29 15.65 -37.45 4.01
C LEU A 29 17.14 -37.64 4.30
N THR A 30 17.99 -37.19 3.38
CA THR A 30 19.42 -37.06 3.67
C THR A 30 19.65 -35.85 4.58
N GLU A 31 20.70 -35.85 5.40
CA GLU A 31 21.11 -34.75 6.29
C GLU A 31 21.07 -33.35 5.62
N SER A 32 21.43 -33.28 4.34
CA SER A 32 21.39 -32.04 3.55
C SER A 32 19.97 -31.56 3.26
N GLN A 33 19.05 -32.48 2.98
CA GLN A 33 17.66 -32.19 2.63
C GLN A 33 16.84 -31.83 3.86
N GLU A 34 17.09 -32.47 5.00
CA GLU A 34 16.42 -32.14 6.27
C GLU A 34 16.65 -30.69 6.67
N ARG A 35 17.90 -30.21 6.54
CA ARG A 35 18.25 -28.82 6.80
C ARG A 35 17.51 -27.83 5.89
N GLN A 36 17.34 -28.17 4.62
CA GLN A 36 16.60 -27.34 3.68
C GLN A 36 15.10 -27.29 4.00
N VAL A 37 14.51 -28.42 4.39
CA VAL A 37 13.09 -28.50 4.80
C VAL A 37 12.84 -27.69 6.07
N LEU A 38 13.78 -27.72 7.02
CA LEU A 38 13.67 -26.92 8.26
C LEU A 38 13.72 -25.42 7.98
N LEU A 39 14.51 -25.00 7.00
CA LEU A 39 14.63 -23.58 6.58
C LEU A 39 13.51 -23.12 5.63
N PHE A 40 12.69 -24.03 5.11
CA PHE A 40 11.59 -23.71 4.19
C PHE A 40 10.67 -22.56 4.66
N PRO A 41 10.13 -22.55 5.90
CA PRO A 41 9.29 -21.45 6.37
C PRO A 41 10.04 -20.11 6.40
N ILE A 42 11.35 -20.11 6.66
CA ILE A 42 12.17 -18.90 6.67
C ILE A 42 12.31 -18.36 5.25
N TYR A 43 12.57 -19.22 4.26
CA TYR A 43 12.60 -18.81 2.86
C TYR A 43 11.26 -18.24 2.40
N PHE A 44 10.15 -18.88 2.79
CA PHE A 44 8.80 -18.38 2.47
C PHE A 44 8.56 -16.99 3.07
N MET A 45 8.93 -16.78 4.34
CA MET A 45 8.78 -15.49 5.01
C MET A 45 9.66 -14.41 4.37
N ALA A 46 10.90 -14.74 4.00
CA ALA A 46 11.81 -13.81 3.34
C ALA A 46 11.28 -13.37 1.97
N LEU A 47 10.80 -14.30 1.15
CA LEU A 47 10.18 -14.00 -0.15
C LEU A 47 8.92 -13.16 0.01
N PHE A 48 8.06 -13.50 0.99
CA PHE A 48 6.87 -12.72 1.29
C PHE A 48 7.21 -11.29 1.73
N ALA A 49 8.23 -11.11 2.57
CA ALA A 49 8.68 -9.80 3.02
C ALA A 49 9.22 -8.96 1.85
N LEU A 50 10.04 -9.55 0.98
CA LEU A 50 10.54 -8.87 -0.22
C LEU A 50 9.41 -8.48 -1.17
N PHE A 51 8.46 -9.39 -1.41
CA PHE A 51 7.30 -9.12 -2.25
C PHE A 51 6.43 -8.00 -1.67
N ALA A 52 6.10 -8.09 -0.38
CA ALA A 52 5.33 -7.07 0.32
C ALA A 52 6.04 -5.71 0.29
N GLY A 53 7.34 -5.68 0.60
CA GLY A 53 8.15 -4.46 0.52
C GLY A 53 8.17 -3.86 -0.87
N THR A 54 8.36 -4.68 -1.90
CA THR A 54 8.33 -4.23 -3.31
C THR A 54 6.97 -3.65 -3.69
N VAL A 55 5.86 -4.30 -3.30
CA VAL A 55 4.50 -3.82 -3.59
C VAL A 55 4.23 -2.50 -2.88
N ILE A 56 4.60 -2.38 -1.60
CA ILE A 56 4.45 -1.15 -0.83
C ILE A 56 5.27 -0.04 -1.48
N MET A 57 6.54 -0.30 -1.78
CA MET A 57 7.42 0.67 -2.42
C MET A 57 6.85 1.13 -3.76
N TRP A 58 6.43 0.21 -4.63
CA TRP A 58 5.81 0.53 -5.92
C TRP A 58 4.53 1.37 -5.75
N ARG A 59 3.67 1.03 -4.79
CA ARG A 59 2.45 1.80 -4.50
C ARG A 59 2.79 3.21 -4.02
N VAL A 60 3.76 3.35 -3.12
CA VAL A 60 4.20 4.66 -2.61
C VAL A 60 4.76 5.52 -3.74
N PHE A 61 5.64 4.97 -4.58
CA PHE A 61 6.14 5.69 -5.76
C PHE A 61 5.02 6.09 -6.72
N SER A 62 4.04 5.22 -6.93
CA SER A 62 2.91 5.50 -7.82
C SER A 62 1.94 6.56 -7.28
N PHE A 63 1.74 6.65 -5.96
CA PHE A 63 0.91 7.70 -5.35
C PHE A 63 1.62 9.06 -5.31
N ASN A 64 2.93 9.07 -5.05
CA ASN A 64 3.71 10.31 -4.98
C ASN A 64 3.80 11.05 -6.32
N ASN A 65 3.64 10.34 -7.44
CA ASN A 65 3.75 10.91 -8.79
C ASN A 65 2.39 11.29 -9.40
N CYS A 66 1.34 11.48 -8.60
CA CYS A 66 0.03 11.88 -9.12
C CYS A 66 -0.16 13.40 -9.01
N ASP A 67 0.60 14.15 -9.81
CA ASP A 67 0.54 15.62 -9.84
C ASP A 67 -0.86 16.13 -10.22
N THR A 68 -1.55 15.44 -11.13
CA THR A 68 -2.91 15.79 -11.57
C THR A 68 -3.94 15.71 -10.44
N ALA A 69 -3.88 14.66 -9.60
CA ALA A 69 -4.81 14.55 -8.47
C ALA A 69 -4.51 15.59 -7.39
N ALA A 70 -3.24 15.97 -7.23
CA ALA A 70 -2.85 17.05 -6.33
C ALA A 70 -3.32 18.43 -6.84
N SER A 71 -3.25 18.68 -8.15
CA SER A 71 -3.75 19.94 -8.74
C SER A 71 -5.27 20.06 -8.66
N GLU A 72 -6.00 18.97 -8.94
CA GLU A 72 -7.47 18.95 -8.79
C GLU A 72 -7.89 19.24 -7.34
N LEU A 73 -7.26 18.61 -6.35
CA LEU A 73 -7.55 18.89 -4.94
C LEU A 73 -7.23 20.33 -4.53
N ARG A 74 -6.12 20.90 -5.03
CA ARG A 74 -5.76 22.30 -4.75
C ARG A 74 -6.80 23.26 -5.32
N GLN A 75 -7.31 22.99 -6.51
CA GLN A 75 -8.37 23.78 -7.12
C GLN A 75 -9.68 23.72 -6.30
N GLU A 76 -10.11 22.53 -5.88
CA GLU A 76 -11.29 22.37 -5.01
C GLU A 76 -11.15 23.14 -3.68
N ILE A 77 -9.93 23.18 -3.11
CA ILE A 77 -9.65 23.96 -1.90
C ILE A 77 -9.79 25.46 -2.16
N GLN A 78 -9.30 25.95 -3.30
CA GLN A 78 -9.40 27.37 -3.67
C GLN A 78 -10.85 27.80 -3.90
N ASP A 79 -11.62 26.99 -4.63
CA ASP A 79 -13.05 27.24 -4.84
C ASP A 79 -13.84 27.24 -3.53
N ALA A 80 -13.52 26.31 -2.62
CA ALA A 80 -14.12 26.28 -1.28
C ALA A 80 -13.75 27.51 -0.43
N LYS A 81 -12.53 28.05 -0.57
CA LYS A 81 -12.11 29.29 0.09
C LYS A 81 -12.95 30.47 -0.39
N ILE A 82 -13.14 30.61 -1.71
CA ILE A 82 -13.93 31.70 -2.31
C ILE A 82 -15.40 31.62 -1.86
N ASP A 83 -16.01 30.44 -1.85
CA ASP A 83 -17.40 30.27 -1.38
C ASP A 83 -17.55 30.59 0.12
N LEU A 84 -16.56 30.28 0.94
CA LEU A 84 -16.57 30.60 2.38
C LEU A 84 -16.41 32.10 2.65
N GLU A 85 -15.53 32.77 1.90
CA GLU A 85 -15.36 34.23 1.99
C GLU A 85 -16.63 34.97 1.54
N ALA A 86 -17.26 34.51 0.45
CA ALA A 86 -18.55 35.02 -0.03
C ALA A 86 -19.67 34.87 1.02
N ARG A 87 -19.56 33.87 1.90
CA ARG A 87 -20.48 33.63 3.03
C ARG A 87 -20.10 34.39 4.31
N GLY A 88 -19.02 35.19 4.28
CA GLY A 88 -18.59 36.05 5.37
C GLY A 88 -17.75 35.36 6.44
N PHE A 89 -17.18 34.19 6.15
CA PHE A 89 -16.26 33.50 7.06
C PHE A 89 -14.81 33.90 6.74
N VAL A 90 -14.07 34.40 7.74
CA VAL A 90 -12.62 34.65 7.63
C VAL A 90 -11.88 33.42 8.15
N MET A 91 -11.25 32.66 7.25
CA MET A 91 -10.28 31.65 7.68
C MET A 91 -9.00 32.35 8.12
N HIS A 92 -8.63 32.16 9.39
CA HIS A 92 -7.29 32.48 9.86
C HIS A 92 -6.44 31.24 9.62
N TYR A 93 -5.46 31.34 8.72
CA TYR A 93 -4.48 30.29 8.46
C TYR A 93 -3.11 30.79 8.93
N ASP A 94 -2.36 29.90 9.57
CA ASP A 94 -0.93 30.10 9.77
C ASP A 94 -0.26 29.63 8.47
N ASP A 95 0.14 30.59 7.64
CA ASP A 95 0.86 30.36 6.38
C ASP A 95 2.30 29.92 6.69
N ASP A 96 2.48 28.62 6.88
CA ASP A 96 3.79 27.96 6.71
C ASP A 96 3.77 27.22 5.36
N GLU A 97 3.87 27.97 4.26
CA GLU A 97 4.65 27.66 3.03
C GLU A 97 4.13 28.50 1.85
N GLU A 98 5.04 29.31 1.29
CA GLU A 98 4.91 30.04 0.03
C GLU A 98 4.51 29.06 -1.11
N ASP A 99 3.23 29.01 -1.47
CA ASP A 99 2.80 28.48 -2.77
C ASP A 99 2.56 29.70 -3.66
N ASP A 100 3.48 29.91 -4.60
CA ASP A 100 3.54 31.00 -5.57
C ASP A 100 2.16 31.38 -6.12
N ASP A 101 1.77 32.63 -5.87
CA ASP A 101 0.68 33.34 -6.53
C ASP A 101 1.03 33.54 -8.02
N ASP A 102 0.73 32.58 -8.90
CA ASP A 102 0.54 32.86 -10.33
C ASP A 102 -0.19 31.70 -11.04
N TYR A 103 -1.51 31.70 -10.97
CA TYR A 103 -2.32 31.11 -12.04
C TYR A 103 -3.09 32.24 -12.69
N ASP A 104 -2.42 32.77 -13.72
CA ASP A 104 -2.97 33.73 -14.64
C ASP A 104 -4.36 33.32 -15.14
N GLU A 105 -5.18 34.35 -15.16
CA GLU A 105 -6.51 34.49 -15.71
C GLU A 105 -6.55 34.12 -17.21
N GLU A 106 -7.02 32.91 -17.56
CA GLU A 106 -7.51 32.62 -18.92
C GLU A 106 -8.98 32.20 -18.85
N ASN A 107 -9.84 33.22 -18.78
CA ASN A 107 -11.11 33.17 -19.48
C ASN A 107 -10.81 33.14 -20.99
N GLU A 108 -10.91 31.98 -21.63
CA GLU A 108 -11.27 31.93 -23.05
C GLU A 108 -12.43 30.95 -23.24
N ASP A 109 -13.56 31.57 -23.58
CA ASP A 109 -14.69 31.05 -24.33
C ASP A 109 -14.49 29.66 -24.96
N ASP A 110 -15.36 28.70 -24.63
CA ASP A 110 -15.86 27.79 -25.65
C ASP A 110 -17.31 27.37 -25.37
N GLN A 111 -18.11 27.56 -26.42
CA GLN A 111 -19.54 27.27 -26.57
C GLN A 111 -19.85 25.77 -26.63
#